data_AF-A0A522Y6B7-F1
#
_entry.id   AF-A0A522Y6B7-F1
#
_cell.length_a   1.000
_cell.length_b   1.000
_cell.length_c   1.000
_cell.angle_alpha   90.00
_cell.angle_beta   90.00
_cell.angle_gamma   90.00
#
_symmetry.space_group_name_H-M   'P 1'
#
loop_
_entity.id
_entity.type
_entity.pdbx_description
1 polymer ?
#
loop_
_entity_poly.entity_id
_entity_poly.type
_entity_poly.pdbx_seq_one_letter_code
_entity_poly.pdbx_strand_id
1 'polypeptide(L)'
;MSLLAVLCTACSAPVPATHGIATATQTAPAGISSTTGRVTVIARGLVHPWAVAPLPDGGFLVTERPGRLRRISADGQISAPLAGVPEVWAQGQGGLLDVALAPDFLSSHRVYLTYAEAGADGTAGTAAGVATLEGDRLTGFRR
;
A
#
# COMPACT_ATOMS: atom_id res chain seq x y z
N MET A 1 -10.62 61.72 -37.28
CA MET A 1 -11.25 60.39 -37.39
C MET A 1 -10.88 59.64 -36.11
N SER A 2 -11.32 60.14 -34.95
CA SER A 2 -12.59 59.80 -34.27
C SER A 2 -12.55 58.35 -33.74
N LEU A 3 -12.27 58.16 -32.44
CA LEU A 3 -13.26 57.96 -31.36
C LEU A 3 -13.74 56.48 -31.36
N LEU A 4 -13.58 55.64 -30.34
CA LEU A 4 -14.08 55.73 -28.97
C LEU A 4 -13.38 54.67 -28.10
N ALA A 5 -13.06 55.02 -26.85
CA ALA A 5 -12.88 54.06 -25.76
C ALA A 5 -14.25 53.67 -25.21
N VAL A 6 -14.53 52.38 -25.06
CA VAL A 6 -15.70 51.87 -24.33
C VAL A 6 -15.26 51.52 -22.92
N LEU A 7 -15.64 52.35 -21.95
CA LEU A 7 -15.58 52.00 -20.53
C LEU A 7 -16.73 51.04 -20.22
N CYS A 8 -16.39 49.82 -19.81
CA CYS A 8 -17.36 48.89 -19.24
C CYS A 8 -17.52 49.22 -17.75
N THR A 9 -18.57 49.97 -17.41
CA THR A 9 -19.00 50.22 -16.04
C THR A 9 -19.52 48.94 -15.40
N ALA A 10 -18.88 48.50 -14.31
CA ALA A 10 -19.36 47.40 -13.47
C ALA A 10 -20.44 47.91 -12.50
N CYS A 11 -21.68 47.41 -12.63
CA CYS A 11 -22.71 47.55 -11.61
C CYS A 11 -22.38 46.63 -10.42
N SER A 12 -22.04 47.22 -9.28
CA SER A 12 -21.99 46.51 -7.99
C SER A 12 -23.30 46.75 -7.25
N ALA A 13 -24.12 45.70 -7.08
CA ALA A 13 -25.25 45.71 -6.16
C ALA A 13 -24.94 44.76 -4.99
N PRO A 14 -25.05 45.20 -3.72
CA PRO A 14 -24.86 44.33 -2.57
C PRO A 14 -26.12 43.46 -2.35
N VAL A 15 -25.94 42.14 -2.37
CA VAL A 15 -26.97 41.18 -1.97
C VAL A 15 -26.89 41.00 -0.44
N PRO A 16 -27.95 41.26 0.35
CA PRO A 16 -27.94 40.94 1.76
C PRO A 16 -28.12 39.43 1.94
N ALA A 17 -27.04 38.73 2.28
CA ALA A 17 -27.08 37.31 2.59
C ALA A 17 -27.47 37.11 4.07
N THR A 18 -28.78 37.06 4.34
CA THR A 18 -29.30 36.62 5.64
C THR A 18 -29.11 35.11 5.76
N HIS A 19 -27.96 34.69 6.26
CA HIS A 19 -27.71 33.29 6.62
C HIS A 19 -28.39 33.00 7.95
N GLY A 20 -29.61 32.45 7.89
CA GLY A 20 -30.24 31.83 9.05
C GLY A 20 -29.42 30.63 9.50
N ILE A 21 -28.81 30.71 10.68
CA ILE A 21 -28.08 29.59 11.27
C ILE A 21 -29.14 28.64 11.84
N ALA A 22 -29.46 27.58 11.11
CA ALA A 22 -30.18 26.44 11.66
C ALA A 22 -29.20 25.65 12.54
N THR A 23 -29.41 25.69 13.86
CA THR A 23 -28.65 24.88 14.81
C THR A 23 -29.04 23.42 14.63
N ALA A 24 -28.27 22.67 13.84
CA ALA A 24 -28.37 21.22 13.83
C ALA A 24 -27.83 20.71 15.17
N THR A 25 -28.70 20.15 16.02
CA THR A 25 -28.27 19.41 17.21
C THR A 25 -27.45 18.20 16.75
N GLN A 26 -26.13 18.29 16.90
CA GLN A 26 -25.23 17.18 16.64
C GLN A 26 -25.44 16.14 17.74
N THR A 27 -26.15 15.05 17.42
CA THR A 27 -26.17 13.85 18.26
C THR A 27 -24.74 13.33 18.36
N ALA A 28 -24.16 13.38 19.56
CA ALA A 28 -22.84 12.82 19.82
C ALA A 28 -22.83 11.33 19.40
N PRO A 29 -21.79 10.86 18.68
CA PRO A 29 -21.69 9.45 18.34
C PRO A 29 -21.65 8.63 19.63
N ALA A 30 -22.42 7.54 19.65
CA ALA A 30 -22.39 6.56 20.73
C ALA A 30 -20.92 6.15 20.99
N GLY A 31 -20.52 6.18 22.26
CA GLY A 31 -19.13 6.07 22.68
C GLY A 31 -18.41 4.89 22.03
N ILE A 32 -17.35 5.19 21.28
CA ILE A 32 -16.33 4.23 20.87
C ILE A 32 -15.71 3.65 22.15
N SER A 33 -16.09 2.43 22.50
CA SER A 33 -15.45 1.68 23.58
C SER A 33 -14.02 1.34 23.13
N SER A 34 -13.03 1.91 23.81
CA SER A 34 -11.62 1.61 23.60
C SER A 34 -11.27 0.25 24.21
N THR A 35 -11.46 -0.83 23.46
CA THR A 35 -10.88 -2.12 23.85
C THR A 35 -9.37 -2.02 23.72
N THR A 36 -8.66 -2.07 24.85
CA THR A 36 -7.19 -2.12 24.84
C THR A 36 -6.74 -3.49 24.34
N GLY A 37 -6.20 -3.54 23.11
CA GLY A 37 -5.63 -4.76 22.54
C GLY A 37 -4.28 -5.12 23.18
N ARG A 38 -3.99 -6.42 23.30
CA ARG A 38 -2.66 -6.92 23.66
C ARG A 38 -1.76 -6.89 22.43
N VAL A 39 -0.61 -6.21 22.52
CA VAL A 39 0.42 -6.22 21.48
C VAL A 39 1.49 -7.25 21.84
N THR A 40 1.79 -8.15 20.90
CA THR A 40 2.89 -9.11 21.02
C THR A 40 3.82 -8.94 19.82
N VAL A 41 5.12 -8.84 20.08
CA VAL A 41 6.12 -8.74 19.01
C VAL A 41 6.47 -10.15 18.54
N ILE A 42 6.15 -10.46 17.28
CA ILE A 42 6.43 -11.75 16.65
C ILE A 42 7.88 -11.80 16.15
N ALA A 43 8.34 -10.75 15.48
CA ALA A 43 9.67 -10.68 14.87
C ALA A 43 10.26 -9.27 14.94
N ARG A 44 11.59 -9.16 14.89
CA ARG A 44 12.35 -7.90 14.90
C ARG A 44 13.48 -7.96 13.88
N GLY A 45 14.01 -6.81 13.49
CA GLY A 45 15.15 -6.73 12.56
C GLY A 45 14.78 -6.80 11.09
N LEU A 46 13.49 -6.65 10.75
CA LEU A 46 13.04 -6.44 9.38
C LEU A 46 13.45 -5.06 8.88
N VAL A 47 13.76 -4.97 7.58
CA VAL A 47 14.22 -3.75 6.92
C VAL A 47 13.07 -3.16 6.11
N HIS A 48 12.40 -2.14 6.64
CA HIS A 48 11.25 -1.47 6.00
C HIS A 48 10.19 -2.49 5.52
N PRO A 49 9.58 -3.27 6.43
CA PRO A 49 8.54 -4.21 6.05
C PRO A 49 7.33 -3.48 5.44
N TRP A 50 6.74 -4.05 4.39
CA TRP A 50 5.65 -3.44 3.63
C TRP A 50 4.33 -4.20 3.77
N ALA A 51 4.32 -5.49 3.44
CA ALA A 51 3.13 -6.34 3.51
C ALA A 51 3.42 -7.66 4.25
N VAL A 52 2.35 -8.28 4.75
CA VAL A 52 2.32 -9.55 5.47
C VAL A 52 1.25 -10.44 4.83
N ALA A 53 1.60 -11.69 4.51
CA ALA A 53 0.65 -12.73 4.13
C ALA A 53 0.78 -13.93 5.10
N PRO A 54 -0.25 -14.24 5.91
CA PRO A 54 -0.25 -15.41 6.77
C PRO A 54 -0.19 -16.70 5.95
N LEU A 55 0.63 -17.65 6.40
CA LEU A 55 0.77 -18.97 5.78
C LEU A 55 -0.07 -20.02 6.52
N PRO A 56 -0.50 -21.10 5.85
CA PRO A 56 -1.28 -22.17 6.48
C PRO A 56 -0.57 -22.90 7.64
N ASP A 57 0.75 -22.82 7.71
CA ASP A 57 1.57 -23.40 8.79
C ASP A 57 1.70 -22.48 10.03
N GLY A 58 0.97 -21.37 10.05
CA GLY A 58 1.01 -20.38 11.14
C GLY A 58 2.16 -19.38 11.02
N GLY A 59 3.01 -19.50 10.01
CA GLY A 59 4.02 -18.50 9.67
C GLY A 59 3.47 -17.34 8.83
N PHE A 60 4.38 -16.54 8.30
CA PHE A 60 4.08 -15.39 7.44
C PHE A 60 5.10 -15.27 6.30
N LEU A 61 4.65 -14.78 5.16
CA LEU A 61 5.51 -14.09 4.21
C LEU A 61 5.49 -12.59 4.50
N VAL A 62 6.67 -11.96 4.47
CA VAL A 62 6.82 -10.52 4.69
C VAL A 62 7.69 -9.91 3.60
N THR A 63 7.17 -8.89 2.92
CA THR A 63 7.95 -8.11 1.96
C THR A 63 8.73 -7.02 2.68
N GLU A 64 9.99 -6.86 2.34
CA GLU A 64 10.87 -5.77 2.76
C GLU A 64 11.08 -4.87 1.53
N ARG A 65 10.78 -3.58 1.68
CA ARG A 65 10.81 -2.59 0.59
C ARG A 65 12.10 -2.63 -0.27
N PRO A 66 13.31 -2.87 0.28
CA PRO A 66 14.54 -2.96 -0.52
C PRO A 66 14.61 -4.14 -1.52
N GLY A 67 13.56 -4.93 -1.68
CA GLY A 67 13.51 -6.02 -2.68
C GLY A 67 13.70 -7.42 -2.08
N ARG A 68 13.29 -7.65 -0.84
CA ARG A 68 13.46 -8.95 -0.18
C ARG A 68 12.12 -9.50 0.27
N LEU A 69 11.87 -10.77 0.01
CA LEU A 69 10.77 -11.51 0.61
C LEU A 69 11.35 -12.36 1.75
N ARG A 70 10.73 -12.34 2.93
CA ARG A 70 11.13 -13.12 4.10
C ARG A 70 10.04 -14.09 4.50
N ARG A 71 10.43 -15.27 4.97
CA ARG A 71 9.55 -16.17 5.71
C ARG A 71 9.78 -15.93 7.19
N ILE A 72 8.68 -15.81 7.93
CA ILE A 72 8.68 -15.79 9.39
C ILE A 72 7.95 -17.05 9.83
N SER A 73 8.61 -17.92 10.60
CA SER A 73 7.97 -19.12 11.15
C SER A 73 6.98 -18.76 12.27
N ALA A 74 6.15 -19.73 12.67
CA ALA A 74 5.15 -19.55 13.72
C ALA A 74 5.75 -19.14 15.09
N ASP A 75 7.03 -19.44 15.33
CA ASP A 75 7.79 -19.03 16.51
C ASP A 75 8.59 -17.72 16.32
N GLY A 76 8.43 -17.04 15.19
CA GLY A 76 9.01 -15.72 14.93
C GLY A 76 10.41 -15.70 14.33
N GLN A 77 11.00 -16.84 13.97
CA GLN A 77 12.31 -16.87 13.30
C GLN A 77 12.21 -16.34 11.87
N ILE A 78 13.15 -15.46 11.48
CA ILE A 78 13.19 -14.86 10.14
C ILE A 78 14.19 -15.63 9.27
N SER A 79 13.72 -16.19 8.15
CA SER A 79 14.57 -16.86 7.14
C SER A 79 15.56 -15.90 6.49
N ALA A 80 16.54 -16.36 5.72
CA ALA A 80 17.23 -15.51 4.74
C ALA A 80 16.24 -14.94 3.69
N PRO A 81 16.59 -13.89 2.93
CA PRO A 81 15.79 -13.46 1.78
C PRO A 81 15.52 -14.63 0.83
N LEU A 82 14.25 -14.83 0.47
CA LEU A 82 13.86 -15.85 -0.48
C LEU A 82 14.47 -15.55 -1.85
N ALA A 83 14.92 -16.59 -2.54
CA ALA A 83 15.44 -16.46 -3.89
C ALA A 83 14.30 -16.28 -4.92
N GLY A 84 14.61 -15.77 -6.10
CA GLY A 84 13.65 -15.65 -7.22
C GLY A 84 12.63 -14.52 -7.11
N VAL A 85 12.78 -13.64 -6.12
CA VAL A 85 12.04 -12.37 -6.04
C VAL A 85 12.49 -11.46 -7.19
N PRO A 86 11.56 -10.74 -7.88
CA PRO A 86 11.93 -9.85 -8.97
C PRO A 86 12.85 -8.72 -8.49
N GLU A 87 13.68 -8.21 -9.40
CA GLU A 87 14.40 -6.95 -9.18
C GLU A 87 13.40 -5.80 -9.04
N VAL A 88 13.68 -4.86 -8.13
CA VAL A 88 12.78 -3.75 -7.83
C VAL A 88 13.50 -2.41 -7.88
N TRP A 89 12.77 -1.38 -8.26
CA TRP A 89 13.19 0.01 -8.13
C TRP A 89 12.96 0.50 -6.68
N ALA A 90 13.95 0.30 -5.82
CA ALA A 90 13.89 0.68 -4.40
C ALA A 90 14.28 2.15 -4.14
N GLN A 91 13.48 3.11 -4.61
CA GLN A 91 13.70 4.55 -4.40
C GLN A 91 12.41 5.24 -3.94
N GLY A 92 12.52 6.22 -3.03
CA GLY A 92 11.36 6.96 -2.54
C GLY A 92 10.33 6.04 -1.89
N GLN A 93 9.16 5.88 -2.51
CA GLN A 93 8.11 4.93 -2.09
C GLN A 93 8.18 3.58 -2.83
N GLY A 94 9.02 3.46 -3.86
CA GLY A 94 9.19 2.25 -4.65
C GLY A 94 9.97 1.17 -3.91
N GLY A 95 9.75 -0.08 -4.33
CA GLY A 95 10.39 -1.27 -3.78
C GLY A 95 9.57 -2.52 -4.04
N LEU A 96 9.81 -3.57 -3.25
CA LEU A 96 8.88 -4.69 -3.15
C LEU A 96 7.70 -4.27 -2.27
N LEU A 97 6.48 -4.44 -2.78
CA LEU A 97 5.26 -3.90 -2.19
C LEU A 97 4.43 -5.04 -1.58
N ASP A 98 3.27 -5.35 -2.17
CA ASP A 98 2.32 -6.30 -1.61
C ASP A 98 2.69 -7.76 -1.88
N VAL A 99 2.21 -8.67 -1.02
CA VAL A 99 2.25 -10.11 -1.22
C VAL A 99 0.90 -10.71 -0.86
N ALA A 100 0.35 -11.54 -1.74
CA ALA A 100 -0.90 -12.26 -1.50
C ALA A 100 -0.76 -13.73 -1.88
N LEU A 101 -1.35 -14.62 -1.08
CA LEU A 101 -1.48 -16.02 -1.46
C LEU A 101 -2.60 -16.18 -2.48
N ALA A 102 -2.44 -17.11 -3.43
CA ALA A 102 -3.53 -17.45 -4.33
C ALA A 102 -4.71 -18.09 -3.57
N PRO A 103 -5.96 -17.95 -4.05
CA PRO A 103 -7.11 -18.60 -3.42
C PRO A 103 -6.97 -20.12 -3.30
N ASP A 104 -6.23 -20.75 -4.23
CA ASP A 104 -5.92 -22.18 -4.27
C ASP A 104 -4.52 -22.51 -3.72
N PHE A 105 -3.95 -21.67 -2.85
CA PHE A 105 -2.56 -21.79 -2.41
C PHE A 105 -2.17 -23.17 -1.88
N LEU A 106 -3.07 -23.88 -1.19
CA LEU A 106 -2.77 -25.23 -0.66
C LEU A 106 -2.45 -26.27 -1.74
N SER A 107 -2.87 -26.06 -2.98
CA SER A 107 -2.55 -26.94 -4.12
C SER A 107 -1.59 -26.29 -5.12
N SER A 108 -1.70 -24.97 -5.33
CA SER A 108 -0.92 -24.27 -6.36
C SER A 108 0.41 -23.71 -5.84
N HIS A 109 0.51 -23.47 -4.53
CA HIS A 109 1.56 -22.70 -3.87
C HIS A 109 1.84 -21.34 -4.53
N ARG A 110 0.87 -20.77 -5.27
CA ARG A 110 1.09 -19.53 -6.01
C ARG A 110 0.99 -18.31 -5.09
N VAL A 111 1.93 -17.39 -5.27
CA VAL A 111 1.93 -16.07 -4.60
C VAL A 111 1.95 -14.97 -5.64
N TYR A 112 1.17 -13.92 -5.37
CA TYR A 112 1.19 -12.69 -6.15
C TYR A 112 2.05 -11.67 -5.44
N LEU A 113 2.84 -10.93 -6.21
CA LEU A 113 3.64 -9.81 -5.72
C LEU A 113 3.28 -8.55 -6.51
N THR A 114 3.30 -7.41 -5.82
CA THR A 114 3.42 -6.11 -6.48
C THR A 114 4.76 -5.48 -6.14
N TYR A 115 5.31 -4.73 -7.08
CA TYR A 115 6.63 -4.10 -6.95
C TYR A 115 6.73 -2.87 -7.83
N ALA A 116 7.62 -1.95 -7.45
CA ALA A 116 8.04 -0.88 -8.35
C ALA A 116 9.06 -1.44 -9.34
N GLU A 117 8.75 -1.37 -10.62
CA GLU A 117 9.65 -1.74 -11.70
C GLU A 117 10.26 -0.49 -12.32
N ALA A 118 11.55 -0.55 -12.64
CA ALA A 118 12.26 0.52 -13.32
C ALA A 118 11.68 0.74 -14.73
N GLY A 119 11.39 1.99 -15.05
CA GLY A 119 11.03 2.45 -16.39
C GLY A 119 12.21 3.15 -17.09
N ALA A 120 11.94 3.69 -18.28
CA ALA A 120 12.90 4.56 -18.97
C ALA A 120 13.13 5.86 -18.19
N ASP A 121 14.26 6.51 -18.47
CA ASP A 121 14.56 7.88 -18.01
C ASP A 121 14.46 8.10 -16.49
N GLY A 122 14.82 7.08 -15.70
CA GLY A 122 14.80 7.17 -14.23
C GLY A 122 13.39 7.18 -13.62
N THR A 123 12.38 6.76 -14.37
CA THR A 123 11.01 6.58 -13.89
C THR A 123 10.80 5.19 -13.31
N ALA A 124 9.67 4.99 -12.63
CA ALA A 124 9.23 3.67 -12.18
C ALA A 124 7.71 3.58 -12.17
N GLY A 125 7.19 2.37 -12.37
CA GLY A 125 5.77 2.07 -12.33
C GLY A 125 5.48 0.85 -11.45
N THR A 126 4.26 0.76 -10.92
CA THR A 126 3.83 -0.43 -10.20
C THR A 126 3.55 -1.56 -11.18
N ALA A 127 4.20 -2.69 -10.98
CA ALA A 127 3.95 -3.94 -11.67
C ALA A 127 3.36 -4.97 -10.68
N ALA A 128 2.73 -6.00 -11.25
CA ALA A 128 2.31 -7.19 -10.53
C ALA A 128 2.92 -8.41 -11.21
N GLY A 129 3.05 -9.50 -10.48
CA GLY A 129 3.42 -10.79 -11.04
C GLY A 129 3.04 -11.93 -10.12
N VAL A 130 3.20 -13.15 -10.61
CA VAL A 130 2.89 -14.37 -9.87
C VAL A 130 4.01 -15.39 -10.03
N ALA A 131 4.32 -16.08 -8.95
CA ALA A 131 5.27 -17.19 -8.91
C ALA A 131 4.72 -18.34 -8.06
N THR A 132 5.36 -19.49 -8.15
CA THR A 132 5.13 -20.61 -7.23
C THR A 132 6.14 -20.53 -6.08
N LEU A 133 5.69 -20.69 -4.85
CA LEU A 133 6.55 -20.78 -3.67
C LEU A 133 7.00 -22.23 -3.48
N GLU A 134 8.31 -22.47 -3.53
CA GLU A 134 8.95 -23.77 -3.34
C GLU A 134 10.04 -23.66 -2.27
N GLY A 135 9.72 -24.08 -1.04
CA GLY A 135 10.61 -23.88 0.10
C GLY A 135 10.89 -22.39 0.32
N ASP A 136 12.16 -22.01 0.29
CA ASP A 136 12.63 -20.63 0.45
C ASP A 136 12.93 -19.93 -0.89
N ARG A 137 12.16 -20.25 -1.95
CA ARG A 137 12.36 -19.68 -3.28
C ARG A 137 11.03 -19.50 -4.03
N LEU A 138 11.00 -18.46 -4.88
CA LEU A 138 9.98 -18.26 -5.90
C LEU A 138 10.45 -18.80 -7.25
N THR A 139 9.58 -19.54 -7.93
CA THR A 139 9.84 -20.16 -9.24
C THR A 139 8.80 -19.74 -10.27
N GLY A 140 9.22 -19.72 -11.54
CA GLY A 140 8.30 -19.44 -12.66
C GLY A 140 7.64 -18.07 -12.57
N PHE A 141 8.36 -17.06 -12.06
CA PHE A 141 7.83 -15.71 -11.94
C PHE A 141 7.41 -15.18 -13.31
N ARG A 142 6.15 -14.79 -13.41
CA ARG A 142 5.56 -14.18 -14.61
C ARG A 142 4.88 -12.87 -14.23
N ARG A 143 5.17 -11.84 -15.01
CA ARG A 143 4.53 -10.53 -14.92
C ARG A 143 3.19 -10.56 -15.64
#